data_AF-A0A7W0KV31-F1
#
_entry.id   AF-A0A7W0KV31-F1
#
_cell.length_a   1.000
_cell.length_b   1.000
_cell.length_c   1.000
_cell.angle_alpha   90.00
_cell.angle_beta   90.00
_cell.angle_gamma   90.00
#
_symmetry.space_group_name_H-M   'P 1'
#
loop_
_entity.id
_entity.type
_entity.pdbx_description
1 polymer ?
#
loop_
_entity_poly.entity_id
_entity_poly.type
_entity_poly.pdbx_seq_one_letter_code
_entity_poly.pdbx_strand_id
1 'polypeptide(L)'
;MSVERQTVAGSLVQVATHLAATDAQDLRRQLPPLTSGEGVMETDFGGYRPVRGAPPRRERTNANPLNRDEYLREVAGRPAYRDRPQTS
;
A
#
# COMPACT_ATOMS: atom_id res chain seq x y z
N MET A 1 1.08 6.17 13.38
CA MET A 1 2.34 5.48 13.03
C MET A 1 3.28 5.64 14.22
N SER A 2 3.91 4.57 14.69
CA SER A 2 4.91 4.61 15.76
C SER A 2 6.20 4.00 15.24
N VAL A 3 7.35 4.62 15.56
CA VAL A 3 8.66 4.10 15.15
C VAL A 3 8.98 2.86 15.98
N GLU A 4 9.33 1.76 15.31
CA GLU A 4 9.70 0.51 15.96
C GLU A 4 11.21 0.43 16.19
N ARG A 5 11.97 0.75 15.15
CA ARG A 5 13.44 0.66 15.20
C ARG A 5 14.06 1.76 14.37
N GLN A 6 15.08 2.40 14.91
CA GLN A 6 15.94 3.33 14.18
C GLN A 6 17.38 2.84 14.25
N THR A 7 18.06 2.81 13.10
CA THR A 7 19.47 2.43 13.00
C THR A 7 20.24 3.44 12.17
N VAL A 8 21.45 3.77 12.60
CA VAL A 8 22.36 4.65 11.87
C VAL A 8 23.48 3.80 11.28
N ALA A 9 23.70 3.90 9.96
CA ALA A 9 24.72 3.20 9.22
C ALA A 9 25.54 4.20 8.40
N GLY A 10 26.63 4.70 8.99
CA GLY A 10 27.43 5.76 8.38
C GLY A 10 26.60 7.04 8.23
N SER A 11 26.37 7.47 6.99
CA SER A 11 25.53 8.62 6.64
C SER A 11 24.05 8.28 6.44
N LEU A 12 23.67 6.99 6.47
CA LEU A 12 22.30 6.55 6.27
C LEU A 12 21.59 6.38 7.62
N VAL A 13 20.35 6.86 7.70
CA VAL A 13 19.44 6.55 8.81
C VAL A 13 18.29 5.71 8.27
N GLN A 14 18.11 4.53 8.85
CA GLN A 14 16.97 3.66 8.55
C GLN A 14 15.97 3.71 9.71
N VAL A 15 14.69 3.87 9.36
CA VAL A 15 13.57 3.90 10.31
C VAL A 15 12.58 2.82 9.90
N ALA A 16 12.38 1.81 10.74
CA ALA A 16 11.40 0.75 10.54
C ALA A 16 10.15 1.06 11.37
N THR A 17 8.98 0.97 10.72
CA THR A 17 7.68 1.25 11.35
C THR A 17 6.58 0.40 10.73
N HIS A 18 5.51 0.16 11.48
CA HIS A 18 4.26 -0.32 10.92
C HIS A 18 3.29 0.84 10.61
N LEU A 19 2.70 0.79 9.42
CA LEU A 19 1.67 1.72 8.96
C LEU A 19 0.49 0.96 8.35
N ALA A 20 -0.67 1.62 8.27
CA ALA A 20 -1.79 1.07 7.52
C ALA A 20 -1.47 1.07 6.02
N ALA A 21 -1.89 0.02 5.31
CA ALA A 21 -1.65 -0.09 3.86
C ALA A 21 -2.25 1.07 3.05
N THR A 22 -3.31 1.70 3.57
CA THR A 22 -3.93 2.89 2.98
C THR A 22 -3.00 4.10 2.98
N ASP A 23 -2.13 4.21 3.98
CA ASP A 23 -1.31 5.41 4.22
C ASP A 23 0.04 5.32 3.48
N ALA A 24 0.41 4.13 3.00
CA ALA A 24 1.70 3.87 2.37
C ALA A 24 1.94 4.72 1.12
N GLN A 25 0.91 4.87 0.29
CA GLN A 25 1.02 5.68 -0.92
C GLN A 25 1.21 7.16 -0.60
N ASP A 26 0.54 7.67 0.43
CA ASP A 26 0.61 9.06 0.82
C ASP A 26 1.97 9.39 1.44
N LEU A 27 2.46 8.53 2.34
CA LEU A 27 3.80 8.68 2.90
C LEU A 27 4.87 8.65 1.80
N ARG A 28 4.77 7.71 0.84
CA ARG A 28 5.70 7.64 -0.30
C ARG A 28 5.73 8.93 -1.12
N ARG A 29 4.58 9.61 -1.29
CA ARG A 29 4.50 10.91 -1.99
C ARG A 29 5.08 12.06 -1.17
N GLN A 30 5.01 11.98 0.16
CA GLN A 30 5.53 13.01 1.07
C GLN A 30 7.03 12.89 1.32
N LEU A 31 7.65 11.73 1.07
CA LEU A 31 9.07 11.53 1.34
C LEU A 31 9.99 12.49 0.58
N PRO A 32 9.90 12.65 -0.76
CA PRO A 32 10.83 13.51 -1.49
C PRO A 32 10.97 14.93 -0.91
N PRO A 33 9.88 15.69 -0.64
CA PRO A 33 10.02 17.02 -0.05
C PRO A 33 10.49 17.00 1.41
N LEU A 34 10.31 15.91 2.16
CA LEU A 34 10.78 15.79 3.55
C LEU A 34 12.27 15.41 3.66
N THR A 35 12.84 14.84 2.60
CA THR A 35 14.21 14.29 2.61
C THR A 35 15.09 14.92 1.53
N SER A 36 14.74 16.09 1.01
CA SER A 36 15.43 16.75 -0.11
C SER A 36 15.62 15.85 -1.35
N GLY A 37 14.73 14.88 -1.55
CA GLY A 37 14.77 13.91 -2.64
C GLY A 37 15.63 12.66 -2.43
N GLU A 38 16.37 12.53 -1.32
CA GLU A 38 17.31 11.41 -1.11
C GLU A 38 16.67 10.19 -0.39
N GLY A 39 15.54 10.40 0.28
CA GLY A 39 14.86 9.39 1.06
C GLY A 39 14.10 8.38 0.20
N VAL A 40 14.30 7.10 0.53
CA VAL A 40 13.58 5.98 -0.07
C VAL A 40 12.81 5.21 0.99
N MET A 41 11.73 4.55 0.57
CA MET A 41 10.93 3.71 1.43
C MET A 41 10.58 2.41 0.74
N GLU A 42 10.74 1.32 1.48
CA GLU A 42 10.28 0.00 1.12
C GLU A 42 9.15 -0.43 2.06
N THR A 43 8.26 -1.28 1.57
CA THR A 43 7.12 -1.79 2.34
C THR A 43 6.97 -3.27 2.10
N ASP A 44 6.72 -4.01 3.18
CA ASP A 44 6.30 -5.41 3.13
C ASP A 44 5.05 -5.63 3.99
N PHE A 45 4.38 -6.76 3.80
CA PHE A 45 3.18 -7.12 4.54
C PHE A 45 3.51 -7.40 6.01
N GLY A 46 3.03 -6.53 6.91
CA GLY A 46 3.25 -6.65 8.36
C GLY A 46 2.14 -7.36 9.15
N GLY A 47 1.11 -7.90 8.48
CA GLY A 47 -0.01 -8.57 9.15
C GLY A 47 -1.30 -7.74 9.22
N TYR A 48 -2.28 -8.25 9.97
CA TYR A 48 -3.57 -7.61 10.16
C TYR A 48 -3.68 -6.96 11.52
N ARG A 49 -4.24 -5.75 11.55
CA ARG A 49 -4.60 -5.06 12.79
C ARG A 49 -6.11 -4.95 12.91
N PRO A 50 -6.72 -5.30 14.06
CA PRO A 50 -8.14 -5.08 14.27
C PRO A 50 -8.51 -3.61 14.09
N VAL A 51 -9.49 -3.34 13.23
CA VAL A 51 -10.08 -2.02 13.09
C VAL A 51 -10.98 -1.76 14.29
N ARG A 52 -10.68 -0.73 15.07
CA ARG A 52 -11.58 -0.25 16.13
C ARG A 52 -12.44 0.87 15.55
N GLY A 53 -13.77 0.74 15.64
CA GLY A 53 -14.72 1.73 15.13
C GLY A 53 -15.30 1.34 13.76
N ALA A 54 -15.72 2.34 12.98
CA ALA A 54 -16.36 2.11 11.69
C ALA A 54 -15.38 1.43 10.71
N PRO A 55 -15.79 0.34 10.04
CA PRO A 55 -14.97 -0.29 9.02
C PRO A 55 -14.59 0.70 7.91
N PRO A 56 -13.36 0.66 7.39
CA PRO A 56 -12.97 1.49 6.27
C PRO A 56 -13.86 1.19 5.06
N ARG A 57 -14.46 2.23 4.49
CA ARG A 57 -15.24 2.13 3.26
C ARG A 57 -14.29 2.25 2.09
N ARG A 58 -14.06 1.14 1.39
CA ARG A 58 -13.42 1.16 0.08
C ARG A 58 -14.48 0.78 -0.94
N GLU A 59 -14.86 1.74 -1.78
CA GLU A 59 -15.74 1.43 -2.89
C GLU A 59 -15.11 0.34 -3.75
N ARG A 60 -15.93 -0.64 -4.13
CA ARG A 60 -15.44 -1.77 -4.89
C ARG A 60 -15.27 -1.33 -6.34
N THR A 61 -14.04 -1.41 -6.84
CA THR A 61 -13.68 -0.98 -8.20
C THR A 61 -13.84 -2.08 -9.25
N ASN A 62 -14.37 -3.24 -8.86
CA ASN A 62 -14.57 -4.42 -9.72
C ASN A 62 -15.93 -5.08 -9.41
N ALA A 63 -16.32 -6.04 -10.26
CA ALA A 63 -17.53 -6.85 -10.07
C ALA A 63 -17.61 -7.46 -8.67
N ASN A 64 -18.85 -7.62 -8.19
CA ASN A 64 -19.11 -8.19 -6.88
C ASN A 64 -18.84 -9.68 -6.87
N PRO A 65 -17.90 -10.21 -6.07
CA PRO A 65 -17.80 -11.65 -5.90
C PRO A 65 -19.08 -12.27 -5.33
N LEU A 66 -19.92 -11.48 -4.65
CA LEU A 66 -21.25 -11.92 -4.18
C LEU A 66 -22.28 -12.01 -5.33
N ASN A 67 -22.05 -11.36 -6.48
CA ASN A 67 -22.82 -11.51 -7.71
C ASN A 67 -22.03 -12.40 -8.68
N ARG A 68 -22.10 -13.71 -8.48
CA ARG A 68 -21.25 -14.69 -9.15
C ARG A 68 -21.18 -14.52 -10.68
N ASP A 69 -22.33 -14.36 -11.34
CA ASP A 69 -22.38 -14.32 -12.81
C ASP A 69 -21.69 -13.07 -13.38
N GLU A 70 -21.88 -11.92 -12.74
CA GLU A 70 -21.21 -10.65 -13.08
C GLU A 70 -19.70 -10.75 -12.85
N TYR A 71 -19.30 -11.31 -11.69
CA TYR A 71 -17.90 -11.51 -11.34
C TYR A 71 -17.16 -12.41 -12.30
N LEU A 72 -17.74 -13.55 -12.65
CA LEU A 72 -17.09 -14.50 -13.56
C LEU A 72 -16.98 -13.93 -14.98
N ARG A 73 -17.95 -13.13 -15.45
CA ARG A 73 -17.83 -12.45 -16.75
C ARG A 73 -16.70 -11.43 -16.76
N GLU A 74 -16.56 -10.61 -15.71
CA GLU A 74 -15.50 -9.61 -15.63
C GLU A 74 -14.11 -10.24 -15.43
N VAL A 75 -14.01 -11.29 -14.61
CA VAL A 75 -12.73 -11.97 -14.33
C VAL A 75 -12.29 -12.86 -15.48
N ALA A 76 -13.19 -13.60 -16.13
CA ALA A 76 -12.84 -14.47 -17.26
C ALA A 76 -12.42 -13.68 -18.51
N GLY A 77 -12.88 -12.42 -18.64
CA GLY A 77 -12.47 -11.51 -19.71
C GLY A 77 -11.21 -10.69 -19.42
N ARG A 78 -10.69 -10.72 -18.19
CA ARG A 78 -9.45 -10.04 -17.82
C ARG A 78 -8.27 -11.00 -17.99
N PRO A 79 -7.21 -10.65 -18.74
CA PRO A 79 -5.95 -11.37 -18.63
C PRO A 79 -5.53 -11.31 -17.16
N ALA A 80 -5.17 -12.47 -16.58
CA ALA A 80 -4.71 -12.59 -15.19
C ALA A 80 -3.72 -11.46 -14.92
N TYR A 81 -4.14 -10.48 -14.09
CA TYR A 81 -3.41 -9.29 -13.66
C TYR A 81 -2.00 -9.19 -14.26
N ARG A 82 -1.90 -8.81 -15.54
CA ARG A 82 -0.62 -8.61 -16.21
C ARG A 82 -0.20 -7.19 -15.89
N ASP A 83 1.01 -7.08 -15.33
CA ASP A 83 1.80 -5.87 -15.12
C ASP A 83 1.11 -4.57 -15.53
N ARG A 84 0.79 -3.72 -14.54
CA ARG A 84 0.62 -2.29 -14.83
C ARG A 84 1.96 -1.81 -15.42
N PRO A 85 2.03 -1.35 -16.67
CA PRO A 85 3.17 -0.57 -17.09
C PRO A 85 3.21 0.68 -16.21
N GLN A 86 4.32 0.88 -15.53
CA GLN A 86 4.63 2.16 -14.88
C GLN A 86 4.66 3.19 -16.00
N THR A 87 3.69 4.11 -15.98
CA THR A 87 3.75 5.31 -16.83
C THR A 87 4.98 6.10 -16.44
N SER A 88 5.89 6.24 -17.41
CA SER A 88 7.07 7.08 -17.35
C SER A 88 6.74 8.56 -17.35
#